data_AF-A0A1G0XT72-F1
#
_entry.id   AF-A0A1G0XT72-F1
#
_cell.length_a   1.000
_cell.length_b   1.000
_cell.length_c   1.000
_cell.angle_alpha   90.00
_cell.angle_beta   90.00
_cell.angle_gamma   90.00
#
_symmetry.space_group_name_H-M   'P 1'
#
loop_
_entity.id
_entity.type
_entity.pdbx_description
1 polymer ?
#
loop_
_entity_poly.entity_id
_entity_poly.type
_entity_poly.pdbx_seq_one_letter_code
_entity_poly.pdbx_strand_id
1 'polypeptide(L)'
;MKPKKKYSYNPDYAVPPGDTIREVMETFGIAQSEFAIRLGISVQTLKRIFKGEQPITSETSNRLEMVTGTPASFWNKLESNYREQLAKSAEGKASRKVEAPSPLASGAQSRKGNIK
;
A
#
# COMPACT_ATOMS: atom_id res chain seq x y z
N MET A 1 -24.02 36.58 -8.94
CA MET A 1 -23.44 35.50 -8.10
C MET A 1 -22.18 34.99 -8.78
N LYS A 2 -21.01 34.98 -8.11
CA LYS A 2 -19.77 34.43 -8.68
C LYS A 2 -19.75 32.91 -8.51
N PRO A 3 -19.38 32.10 -9.53
CA PRO A 3 -19.36 30.64 -9.40
C PRO A 3 -18.24 30.20 -8.45
N LYS A 4 -18.55 29.32 -7.49
CA LYS A 4 -17.57 28.72 -6.59
C LYS A 4 -16.65 27.80 -7.42
N LYS A 5 -15.37 28.17 -7.56
CA LYS A 5 -14.33 27.30 -8.11
C LYS A 5 -14.26 26.02 -7.27
N LYS A 6 -14.54 24.87 -7.89
CA LYS A 6 -14.29 23.56 -7.28
C LYS A 6 -12.81 23.26 -7.47
N TYR A 7 -12.03 23.31 -6.39
CA TYR A 7 -10.69 22.75 -6.40
C TYR A 7 -10.82 21.23 -6.35
N SER A 8 -10.41 20.55 -7.43
CA SER A 8 -10.33 19.09 -7.42
C SER A 8 -9.17 18.69 -6.51
N TYR A 9 -9.48 18.21 -5.31
CA TYR A 9 -8.50 17.66 -4.38
C TYR A 9 -8.11 16.26 -4.86
N ASN A 10 -6.97 16.17 -5.55
CA ASN A 10 -6.39 14.94 -6.05
C ASN A 10 -4.99 14.78 -5.43
N PRO A 11 -4.87 14.34 -4.17
CA PRO A 11 -3.57 14.13 -3.55
C PRO A 11 -2.83 13.02 -4.30
N ASP A 12 -1.60 13.31 -4.71
CA ASP A 12 -0.71 12.32 -5.35
C ASP A 12 -0.11 11.35 -4.31
N TYR A 13 -0.34 11.59 -3.02
CA TYR A 13 0.09 10.72 -1.94
C TYR A 13 -1.04 9.83 -1.44
N ALA A 14 -0.74 8.54 -1.34
CA ALA A 14 -1.58 7.54 -0.69
C ALA A 14 -1.13 7.39 0.74
N VAL A 15 -1.95 7.77 1.71
CA VAL A 15 -1.67 7.39 3.10
C VAL A 15 -1.98 5.90 3.20
N PRO A 16 -0.98 5.04 3.46
CA PRO A 16 -1.25 3.62 3.59
C PRO A 16 -2.16 3.43 4.81
N PRO A 17 -3.21 2.60 4.68
CA PRO A 17 -4.16 2.36 5.77
C PRO A 17 -3.46 1.91 7.06
N GLY A 18 -2.33 1.24 6.90
CA GLY A 18 -1.44 0.82 7.97
C GLY A 18 -0.85 1.92 8.85
N ASP A 19 -0.56 3.09 8.29
CA ASP A 19 -0.03 4.22 9.07
C ASP A 19 -1.15 4.90 9.86
N THR A 20 -2.34 5.05 9.26
CA THR A 20 -3.51 5.58 9.97
C THR A 20 -3.91 4.69 11.14
N ILE A 21 -3.84 3.36 11.00
CA ILE A 21 -4.11 2.46 12.13
C ILE A 21 -3.07 2.64 13.24
N ARG A 22 -1.79 2.85 12.91
CA ARG A 22 -0.75 3.10 13.93
C ARG A 22 -1.01 4.38 14.71
N GLU A 23 -1.35 5.47 14.03
CA GLU A 23 -1.70 6.74 14.68
C GLU A 23 -2.90 6.60 15.61
N VAL A 24 -3.91 5.83 15.18
CA VAL A 24 -5.07 5.51 16.02
C VAL A 24 -4.65 4.73 17.26
N MET A 25 -3.81 3.70 17.12
CA MET A 25 -3.32 2.93 18.26
C MET A 25 -2.50 3.79 19.24
N GLU A 26 -1.68 4.70 18.74
CA GLU A 26 -0.91 5.65 19.55
C GLU A 26 -1.85 6.59 20.32
N THR A 27 -2.92 7.06 19.67
CA THR A 27 -3.96 7.89 20.30
C THR A 27 -4.68 7.14 21.43
N PHE A 28 -4.95 5.85 21.24
CA PHE A 28 -5.56 4.99 22.27
C PHE A 28 -4.56 4.47 23.32
N GLY A 29 -3.25 4.65 23.12
CA GLY A 29 -2.22 4.16 24.03
C GLY A 29 -2.15 2.63 24.14
N ILE A 30 -2.52 1.89 23.09
CA ILE A 30 -2.62 0.43 23.10
C ILE A 30 -1.57 -0.25 22.22
N ALA A 31 -1.10 -1.41 22.67
CA ALA A 31 -0.11 -2.21 21.93
C ALA A 31 -0.72 -2.93 20.72
N GLN A 32 0.12 -3.32 19.75
CA GLN A 32 -0.29 -4.04 18.53
C GLN A 32 -0.99 -5.37 18.83
N SER A 33 -0.51 -6.09 19.85
CA SER A 33 -1.11 -7.36 20.29
C SER A 33 -2.53 -7.16 20.79
N GLU A 34 -2.72 -6.20 21.69
CA GLU A 34 -4.02 -5.85 22.25
C GLU A 34 -4.99 -5.36 21.17
N PHE A 35 -4.51 -4.50 20.24
CA PHE A 35 -5.34 -4.04 19.13
C PHE A 35 -5.76 -5.17 18.20
N ALA A 36 -4.85 -6.10 17.88
CA ALA A 36 -5.18 -7.27 17.07
C ALA A 36 -6.23 -8.17 17.75
N ILE A 37 -6.14 -8.34 19.08
CA ILE A 37 -7.13 -9.09 19.88
C ILE A 37 -8.50 -8.41 19.80
N ARG A 38 -8.56 -7.08 19.99
CA ARG A 38 -9.83 -6.31 19.88
C ARG A 38 -10.45 -6.39 18.49
N LEU A 39 -9.61 -6.42 17.45
CA LEU A 39 -10.03 -6.64 16.08
C LEU A 39 -10.32 -8.12 15.77
N GLY A 40 -10.07 -9.06 16.67
CA GLY A 40 -10.26 -10.49 16.42
C GLY A 40 -9.44 -11.03 15.23
N ILE A 41 -8.28 -10.42 14.96
CA ILE A 41 -7.34 -10.85 13.90
C ILE A 41 -6.00 -11.23 14.52
N SER A 42 -5.18 -11.97 13.78
CA SER A 42 -3.82 -12.27 14.23
C SER A 42 -2.93 -11.02 14.16
N VAL A 43 -1.94 -10.94 15.05
CA VAL A 43 -0.90 -9.89 14.99
C VAL A 43 -0.14 -9.94 13.66
N GLN A 44 0.01 -11.13 13.06
CA GLN A 44 0.62 -11.27 11.75
C GLN A 44 -0.23 -10.60 10.66
N THR A 45 -1.54 -10.78 10.70
CA THR A 45 -2.51 -10.11 9.82
C THR A 45 -2.38 -8.60 9.96
N LEU A 46 -2.39 -8.09 11.19
CA LEU A 46 -2.25 -6.65 11.46
C LEU A 46 -0.93 -6.10 10.89
N LYS A 47 0.19 -6.82 11.05
CA LYS A 47 1.50 -6.44 10.47
C LYS A 47 1.48 -6.41 8.95
N ARG A 48 0.78 -7.33 8.28
CA ARG A 48 0.64 -7.31 6.81
C ARG A 48 -0.22 -6.14 6.34
N ILE A 49 -1.25 -5.76 7.11
CA ILE A 49 -2.02 -4.54 6.86
C ILE A 49 -1.12 -3.30 7.00
N PHE A 50 -0.25 -3.25 8.02
CA PHE A 50 0.71 -2.15 8.20
C PHE A 50 1.66 -1.96 7.04
N LYS A 51 2.06 -3.06 6.40
CA LYS A 51 2.93 -3.05 5.22
C LYS A 51 2.15 -2.80 3.91
N GLY A 52 0.82 -2.74 3.96
CA GLY A 52 -0.03 -2.69 2.77
C GLY A 52 -0.06 -3.98 1.94
N GLU A 53 0.50 -5.07 2.46
CA GLU A 53 0.53 -6.41 1.81
C GLU A 53 -0.85 -7.09 1.87
N GLN A 54 -1.61 -6.83 2.93
CA GLN A 54 -2.97 -7.32 3.11
C GLN A 54 -3.96 -6.15 3.13
N PRO A 55 -5.05 -6.20 2.34
CA PRO A 55 -6.04 -5.13 2.34
C PRO A 55 -6.89 -5.14 3.62
N ILE A 56 -7.40 -3.97 4.00
CA ILE A 56 -8.52 -3.87 4.95
C ILE A 56 -9.78 -4.37 4.24
N THR A 57 -10.33 -5.50 4.69
CA THR A 57 -11.60 -6.02 4.19
C THR A 57 -12.77 -5.31 4.86
N SER A 58 -13.98 -5.39 4.27
CA SER A 58 -15.20 -4.85 4.88
C SER A 58 -15.43 -5.38 6.29
N GLU A 59 -15.10 -6.65 6.54
CA GLU A 59 -15.18 -7.22 7.88
C GLU A 59 -14.21 -6.51 8.84
N THR A 60 -12.94 -6.35 8.47
CA THR A 60 -11.96 -5.63 9.28
C THR A 60 -12.36 -4.18 9.51
N SER A 61 -12.95 -3.51 8.51
CA SER A 61 -13.48 -2.14 8.65
C SER A 61 -14.61 -2.05 9.67
N ASN A 62 -15.54 -3.01 9.70
CA ASN A 62 -16.60 -3.05 10.71
C ASN A 62 -16.02 -3.26 12.12
N ARG A 63 -14.99 -4.09 12.24
CA ARG A 63 -14.29 -4.30 13.52
C ARG A 63 -13.52 -3.05 13.97
N LEU A 64 -12.88 -2.36 13.04
CA LEU A 64 -12.24 -1.07 13.30
C LEU A 64 -13.27 -0.03 13.79
N GLU A 65 -14.46 0.02 13.21
CA GLU A 65 -15.53 0.90 13.69
C GLU A 65 -15.90 0.61 15.14
N MET A 66 -16.10 -0.66 15.50
CA MET A 66 -16.43 -1.03 16.87
C MET A 66 -15.33 -0.69 17.88
N VAL A 67 -14.05 -0.79 17.49
CA VAL A 67 -12.91 -0.55 18.39
C VAL A 67 -12.56 0.94 18.48
N THR A 68 -12.66 1.68 17.38
CA THR A 68 -12.15 3.05 17.25
C THR A 68 -13.26 4.11 17.26
N GLY A 69 -14.52 3.71 17.08
CA GLY A 69 -15.65 4.62 16.85
C GLY A 69 -15.64 5.30 15.48
N THR A 70 -14.63 5.04 14.64
CA THR A 70 -14.50 5.66 13.31
C THR A 70 -15.27 4.82 12.29
N PRO A 71 -16.17 5.43 11.48
CA PRO A 71 -17.06 4.67 10.60
C PRO A 71 -16.34 3.68 9.68
N ALA A 72 -16.89 2.48 9.48
CA ALA A 72 -16.35 1.45 8.58
C ALA A 72 -16.18 2.00 7.15
N SER A 73 -17.07 2.91 6.75
CA SER A 73 -16.99 3.60 5.45
C SER A 73 -15.74 4.46 5.29
N PHE A 74 -15.18 5.01 6.37
CA PHE A 74 -13.93 5.76 6.34
C PHE A 74 -12.76 4.81 6.02
N TRP A 75 -12.67 3.69 6.73
CA TRP A 75 -11.63 2.68 6.52
C TRP A 75 -11.68 2.07 5.12
N ASN A 76 -12.88 1.75 4.63
CA ASN A 76 -13.08 1.24 3.27
C ASN A 76 -12.64 2.26 2.20
N LYS A 77 -12.95 3.55 2.40
CA LYS A 77 -12.51 4.61 1.47
C LYS A 77 -10.99 4.78 1.49
N LEU A 78 -10.38 4.73 2.68
CA LEU A 78 -8.94 4.82 2.84
C LEU A 78 -8.23 3.70 2.08
N GLU A 79 -8.71 2.46 2.24
CA GLU A 79 -8.21 1.30 1.51
C GLU A 79 -8.41 1.43 0.00
N SER A 80 -9.61 1.83 -0.45
CA SER A 80 -9.90 2.03 -1.89
C SER A 80 -8.95 3.04 -2.51
N ASN A 81 -8.79 4.20 -1.88
CA ASN A 81 -7.90 5.25 -2.36
C ASN A 81 -6.45 4.75 -2.45
N TYR A 82 -5.98 4.04 -1.43
CA TYR A 82 -4.64 3.46 -1.41
C TYR A 82 -4.43 2.46 -2.56
N ARG A 83 -5.40 1.56 -2.81
CA ARG A 83 -5.32 0.58 -3.90
C ARG A 83 -5.40 1.21 -5.28
N GLU A 84 -6.24 2.23 -5.45
CA GLU A 84 -6.31 3.01 -6.69
C GLU A 84 -4.99 3.71 -6.99
N GLN A 85 -4.35 4.30 -5.99
CA GLN A 85 -3.04 4.95 -6.15
C GLN A 85 -1.92 3.95 -6.40
N LEU A 86 -1.96 2.78 -5.75
CA LEU A 86 -1.04 1.68 -6.05
C LEU A 86 -1.19 1.19 -7.49
N ALA A 87 -2.43 1.04 -7.99
CA ALA A 87 -2.70 0.64 -9.37
C ALA A 87 -2.14 1.64 -10.37
N LYS A 88 -2.45 2.94 -10.19
CA LYS A 88 -1.89 4.03 -11.02
C LYS A 88 -0.36 4.06 -11.00
N SER A 89 0.24 3.82 -9.84
CA SER A 89 1.70 3.75 -9.68
C SER A 89 2.29 2.49 -10.33
N ALA A 90 1.58 1.37 -10.33
CA ALA A 90 2.00 0.14 -10.99
C ALA A 90 1.93 0.28 -12.52
N GLU A 91 0.91 0.94 -13.03
CA GLU A 91 0.79 1.30 -14.45
C GLU A 91 1.93 2.22 -14.91
N GLY A 92 2.34 3.19 -14.07
CA GLY A 92 3.54 4.01 -14.33
C GLY A 92 4.88 3.29 -14.13
N LYS A 93 4.93 2.24 -13.29
CA LYS A 93 6.13 1.44 -13.02
C LYS A 93 6.37 0.32 -14.04
N ALA A 94 5.34 -0.10 -14.79
CA ALA A 94 5.52 -0.95 -15.96
C ALA A 94 6.40 -0.27 -17.04
N SER A 95 6.39 1.07 -17.09
CA SER A 95 7.22 1.85 -18.01
C SER A 95 8.57 2.32 -17.43
N ARG A 96 8.86 2.06 -16.14
CA ARG A 96 10.07 2.57 -15.46
C ARG A 96 10.92 1.52 -14.76
N LYS A 97 10.76 0.25 -15.14
CA LYS A 97 11.78 -0.79 -14.90
C LYS A 97 12.72 -0.91 -16.11
N VAL A 98 13.22 0.22 -16.60
CA VAL A 98 14.44 0.26 -17.41
C VAL A 98 15.54 0.90 -16.56
N GLU A 99 16.67 0.22 -16.52
CA GLU A 99 17.96 0.61 -15.93
C GLU A 99 18.13 0.63 -14.41
N ALA A 100 18.97 -0.30 -13.93
CA ALA A 100 20.32 0.03 -13.46
C ALA A 100 21.21 -1.25 -13.53
N PRO A 101 22.55 -1.14 -13.53
CA PRO A 101 23.40 -0.87 -14.69
C PRO A 101 24.30 -2.08 -15.05
N SER A 102 24.66 -2.21 -16.32
CA SER A 102 25.74 -3.12 -16.76
C SER A 102 27.10 -2.69 -16.20
N PRO A 103 27.99 -3.65 -15.91
CA PRO A 103 29.41 -3.49 -16.19
C PRO A 103 29.81 -4.38 -17.37
N LEU A 104 30.28 -3.71 -18.42
CA LEU A 104 31.12 -4.26 -19.49
C LEU A 104 32.40 -4.88 -18.92
N ALA A 105 32.77 -6.08 -19.39
CA ALA A 105 34.12 -6.52 -19.81
C ALA A 105 34.08 -8.06 -19.98
N SER A 106 33.94 -8.60 -21.19
CA SER A 106 34.98 -8.81 -22.22
C SER A 106 35.94 -9.97 -21.91
N GLY A 107 36.02 -10.93 -22.85
CA GLY A 107 36.94 -12.07 -22.85
C GLY A 107 36.29 -13.31 -23.49
N ALA A 108 36.10 -13.36 -24.81
CA ALA A 108 37.08 -13.77 -25.82
C ALA A 108 36.82 -15.21 -26.35
N GLN A 109 36.56 -15.27 -27.65
CA GLN A 109 36.79 -16.36 -28.63
C GLN A 109 36.47 -17.83 -28.26
N SER A 110 35.64 -18.49 -29.08
CA SER A 110 36.14 -19.13 -30.31
C SER A 110 35.01 -19.84 -31.07
N ARG A 111 34.76 -19.41 -32.32
CA ARG A 111 34.20 -20.27 -33.36
C ARG A 111 35.36 -20.72 -34.26
N LYS A 112 35.44 -22.01 -34.50
CA LYS A 112 36.04 -22.65 -35.67
C LYS A 112 35.43 -24.05 -35.69
N GLY A 113 34.87 -24.60 -36.75
CA GLY A 113 34.81 -24.26 -38.15
C GLY A 113 34.23 -25.49 -38.83
N ASN A 114 33.43 -25.28 -39.87
CA ASN A 114 32.85 -26.33 -40.70
C ASN A 114 33.94 -26.98 -41.60
N ILE A 115 33.56 -28.09 -42.23
CA ILE A 115 34.09 -28.68 -43.48
C ILE A 115 35.34 -29.59 -43.39
N LYS A 116 35.13 -30.91 -43.51
CA LYS A 116 35.46 -31.70 -44.72
C LYS A 116 34.43 -32.79 -44.92
#